data_AF-A0A2A2BQQ8-F1
#
_entry.id   AF-A0A2A2BQQ8-F1
#
_cell.length_a   1.000
_cell.length_b   1.000
_cell.length_c   1.000
_cell.angle_alpha   90.00
_cell.angle_beta   90.00
_cell.angle_gamma   90.00
#
_symmetry.space_group_name_H-M   'P 1'
#
loop_
_entity.id
_entity.type
_entity.pdbx_description
1 polymer ?
#
loop_
_entity_poly.entity_id
_entity_poly.type
_entity_poly.pdbx_seq_one_letter_code
_entity_poly.pdbx_strand_id
1 'polypeptide(L)'
;MWELIDNSQLDDEMAEMKTTITETRNEITQTVSKTLEDQSATIQQIQRVQTDTNNDLAALYMLKVQKTKNGIPYVAGIGAGIEDADGQPLSNILLQADRIAMINPENGNTTPLFVAQGNQLFMNDVFLKRLFAVSITSSGNPPTFSLTPEGRLTARNADISGHISANSGTLNNVVIAENCTINGTLKAENIIGDLVKCAGVAFPVDGSYLANGTRTLTVYDDHSFDRQIIIPPIIYVGSKQESRTSNDIWTECFLHVDQNGRRIYSGRSVTEPGIFSGIIDMPAGGGHITLSFTVSSRRQNNSWGSSRISNLQAIVVKKNSAGISIR
;
A
#
# COMPACT_ATOMS: atom_id res chain seq x y z
N MET A 1 -76.57 -111.85 29.52
CA MET A 1 -76.85 -110.41 29.43
C MET A 1 -75.55 -109.71 29.11
N TRP A 2 -75.56 -108.80 28.13
CA TRP A 2 -74.50 -107.81 27.96
C TRP A 2 -75.11 -106.48 28.41
N GLU A 3 -74.46 -105.80 29.35
CA GLU A 3 -74.60 -104.34 29.44
C GLU A 3 -73.49 -103.76 28.57
N LEU A 4 -73.85 -102.92 27.60
CA LEU A 4 -72.86 -102.07 26.97
C LEU A 4 -72.48 -101.00 27.98
N ILE A 5 -71.19 -100.93 28.32
CA ILE A 5 -70.66 -99.81 29.09
C ILE A 5 -70.76 -98.57 28.20
N ASP A 6 -71.52 -97.59 28.66
CA ASP A 6 -71.69 -96.32 27.95
C ASP A 6 -70.44 -95.46 28.17
N ASN A 7 -69.58 -95.42 27.14
CA ASN A 7 -68.35 -94.64 27.15
C ASN A 7 -68.55 -93.18 26.71
N SER A 8 -69.78 -92.72 26.42
CA SER A 8 -70.02 -91.36 25.93
C SER A 8 -69.47 -90.28 26.84
N GLN A 9 -69.63 -90.41 28.17
CA GLN A 9 -69.03 -89.49 29.14
C GLN A 9 -67.50 -89.46 29.08
N LEU A 10 -66.83 -90.59 28.81
CA LEU A 10 -65.36 -90.63 28.66
C LEU A 10 -64.90 -89.98 27.34
N ASP A 11 -65.68 -90.09 26.27
CA ASP A 11 -65.40 -89.39 25.01
C ASP A 11 -65.62 -87.87 25.14
N ASP A 12 -66.66 -87.44 25.86
CA ASP A 12 -66.92 -86.02 26.17
C ASP A 12 -65.86 -85.43 27.12
N GLU A 13 -65.51 -86.11 28.22
CA GLU A 13 -64.41 -85.70 29.11
C GLU A 13 -63.06 -85.65 28.37
N MET A 14 -62.80 -86.59 27.46
CA MET A 14 -61.63 -86.52 26.58
C MET A 14 -61.70 -85.35 25.59
N ALA A 15 -62.89 -84.94 25.12
CA ALA A 15 -63.05 -83.81 24.22
C ALA A 15 -62.83 -82.48 24.95
N GLU A 16 -63.40 -82.31 26.15
CA GLU A 16 -63.16 -81.15 27.01
C GLU A 16 -61.67 -81.08 27.40
N MET A 17 -61.07 -82.19 27.85
CA MET A 17 -59.65 -82.23 28.21
C MET A 17 -58.72 -81.91 27.03
N LYS A 18 -59.02 -82.40 25.81
CA LYS A 18 -58.29 -82.01 24.58
C LYS A 18 -58.43 -80.51 24.28
N THR A 19 -59.60 -79.93 24.55
CA THR A 19 -59.86 -78.50 24.35
C THR A 19 -59.04 -77.68 25.35
N THR A 20 -59.13 -77.96 26.64
CA THR A 20 -58.34 -77.30 27.70
C THR A 20 -56.83 -77.43 27.44
N ILE A 21 -56.33 -78.62 27.08
CA ILE A 21 -54.91 -78.82 26.72
C ILE A 21 -54.51 -77.95 25.51
N THR A 22 -55.40 -77.77 24.53
CA THR A 22 -55.14 -76.93 23.35
C THR A 22 -55.13 -75.45 23.73
N GLU A 23 -56.06 -75.00 24.57
CA GLU A 23 -56.14 -73.62 25.05
C GLU A 23 -54.95 -73.25 25.95
N THR A 24 -54.64 -74.06 26.97
CA THR A 24 -53.45 -73.86 27.82
C THR A 24 -52.15 -73.91 26.99
N ARG A 25 -52.07 -74.76 25.96
CA ARG A 25 -50.93 -74.77 25.03
C ARG A 25 -50.84 -73.48 24.21
N ASN A 26 -51.96 -72.92 23.78
CA ASN A 26 -52.01 -71.65 23.08
C ASN A 26 -51.59 -70.48 24.00
N GLU A 27 -52.09 -70.42 25.25
CA GLU A 27 -51.69 -69.41 26.23
C GLU A 27 -50.19 -69.49 26.59
N ILE A 28 -49.66 -70.69 26.81
CA ILE A 28 -48.22 -70.91 27.04
C ILE A 28 -47.44 -70.47 25.81
N THR A 29 -47.85 -70.86 24.60
CA THR A 29 -47.17 -70.46 23.36
C THR A 29 -47.17 -68.94 23.17
N GLN A 30 -48.30 -68.29 23.40
CA GLN A 30 -48.45 -66.84 23.23
C GLN A 30 -47.66 -66.06 24.29
N THR A 31 -47.62 -66.56 25.53
CA THR A 31 -46.86 -65.94 26.63
C THR A 31 -45.35 -66.14 26.44
N VAL A 32 -44.92 -67.33 26.01
CA VAL A 32 -43.51 -67.61 25.70
C VAL A 32 -43.05 -66.80 24.50
N SER A 33 -43.82 -66.73 23.40
CA SER A 33 -43.53 -65.88 22.25
C SER A 33 -43.39 -64.41 22.67
N LYS A 34 -44.34 -63.87 23.44
CA LYS A 34 -44.31 -62.46 23.85
C LYS A 34 -43.13 -62.14 24.78
N THR A 35 -42.81 -63.05 25.71
CA THR A 35 -41.63 -62.91 26.59
C THR A 35 -40.33 -62.98 25.78
N LEU A 36 -40.26 -63.84 24.77
CA LEU A 36 -39.13 -63.92 23.84
C LEU A 36 -39.04 -62.69 22.92
N GLU A 37 -40.16 -62.09 22.51
CA GLU A 37 -40.19 -60.85 21.73
C GLU A 37 -39.69 -59.65 22.54
N ASP A 38 -40.18 -59.46 23.77
CA ASP A 38 -39.73 -58.38 24.66
C ASP A 38 -38.24 -58.53 25.05
N GLN A 39 -37.79 -59.77 25.30
CA GLN A 39 -36.36 -60.07 25.52
C GLN A 39 -35.53 -59.89 24.24
N SER A 40 -36.03 -60.31 23.08
CA SER A 40 -35.37 -60.12 21.77
C SER A 40 -35.21 -58.63 21.43
N ALA A 41 -36.22 -57.79 21.67
CA ALA A 41 -36.12 -56.35 21.50
C ALA A 41 -35.05 -55.73 22.41
N THR A 42 -35.02 -56.15 23.68
CA THR A 42 -34.01 -55.72 24.66
C THR A 42 -32.59 -56.15 24.26
N ILE A 43 -32.44 -57.36 23.71
CA ILE A 43 -31.16 -57.90 23.26
C ILE A 43 -30.70 -57.27 21.93
N GLN A 44 -31.60 -57.00 20.98
CA GLN A 44 -31.30 -56.31 19.73
C GLN A 44 -30.77 -54.89 19.97
N GLN A 45 -31.18 -54.23 21.06
CA GLN A 45 -30.65 -52.91 21.45
C GLN A 45 -29.25 -52.97 22.08
N ILE A 46 -28.72 -54.17 22.38
CA ILE A 46 -27.42 -54.36 23.05
C ILE A 46 -26.40 -55.10 22.18
N GLN A 47 -26.76 -56.19 21.50
CA GLN A 47 -25.79 -57.03 20.78
C GLN A 47 -26.36 -57.75 19.55
N ARG A 48 -25.70 -57.55 18.40
CA ARG A 48 -25.66 -58.54 17.32
C ARG A 48 -24.27 -58.72 16.69
N VAL A 49 -23.22 -58.51 17.49
CA VAL A 49 -21.89 -59.04 17.15
C VAL A 49 -21.96 -60.55 17.39
N GLN A 50 -22.29 -61.30 16.35
CA GLN A 50 -22.20 -62.75 16.36
C GLN A 50 -21.20 -63.18 15.29
N THR A 51 -19.94 -63.28 15.71
CA THR A 51 -18.90 -63.96 14.94
C THR A 51 -19.24 -65.44 14.85
N ASP A 52 -19.76 -65.87 13.70
CA ASP A 52 -19.50 -67.23 13.25
C ASP A 52 -18.11 -67.25 12.59
N THR A 53 -17.34 -68.31 12.81
CA THR A 53 -15.89 -68.30 12.60
C THR A 53 -15.51 -68.59 11.16
N ASN A 54 -15.66 -67.59 10.28
CA ASN A 54 -14.67 -67.28 9.23
C ASN A 54 -14.83 -65.87 8.62
N ASN A 55 -14.33 -64.89 9.38
CA ASN A 55 -13.35 -63.93 8.87
C ASN A 55 -13.78 -62.90 7.79
N ASP A 56 -15.02 -62.39 7.80
CA ASP A 56 -15.25 -61.01 7.33
C ASP A 56 -16.41 -60.25 8.01
N LEU A 57 -16.23 -58.93 8.05
CA LEU A 57 -17.12 -57.81 8.38
C LEU A 57 -18.33 -58.01 9.35
N ALA A 58 -18.19 -57.46 10.56
CA ALA A 58 -19.31 -57.09 11.43
C ALA A 58 -19.09 -55.70 12.08
N ALA A 59 -19.02 -54.65 11.25
CA ALA A 59 -18.82 -53.26 11.69
C ALA A 59 -20.08 -52.68 12.36
N LEU A 60 -20.37 -53.09 13.60
CA LEU A 60 -21.53 -52.63 14.36
C LEU A 60 -21.31 -51.23 14.95
N TYR A 61 -22.06 -50.27 14.40
CA TYR A 61 -22.15 -48.90 14.87
C TYR A 61 -22.60 -48.85 16.34
N MET A 62 -21.81 -48.21 17.21
CA MET A 62 -22.23 -47.84 18.57
C MET A 62 -22.22 -46.33 18.77
N LEU A 63 -23.42 -45.74 18.75
CA LEU A 63 -23.69 -44.35 19.09
C LEU A 63 -23.35 -44.11 20.58
N LYS A 64 -22.14 -43.61 20.88
CA LYS A 64 -21.72 -43.42 22.28
C LYS A 64 -22.24 -42.09 22.82
N VAL A 65 -23.26 -42.18 23.68
CA VAL A 65 -24.00 -41.04 24.25
C VAL A 65 -23.66 -40.81 25.73
N GLN A 66 -22.97 -39.70 26.08
CA GLN A 66 -22.53 -39.39 27.46
C GLN A 66 -23.33 -38.25 28.11
N LYS A 67 -23.78 -38.42 29.35
CA LYS A 67 -24.59 -37.40 30.04
C LYS A 67 -23.75 -36.23 30.57
N THR A 68 -24.10 -35.01 30.17
CA THR A 68 -23.56 -33.76 30.74
C THR A 68 -23.97 -33.58 32.21
N LYS A 69 -23.43 -32.55 32.89
CA LYS A 69 -23.64 -32.34 34.35
C LYS A 69 -25.12 -32.18 34.78
N ASN A 70 -26.01 -31.81 33.84
CA ASN A 70 -27.46 -31.72 34.06
C ASN A 70 -28.24 -32.87 33.40
N GLY A 71 -27.58 -33.94 32.94
CA GLY A 71 -28.19 -35.21 32.55
C GLY A 71 -28.40 -35.47 31.05
N ILE A 72 -28.04 -34.54 30.15
CA ILE A 72 -28.32 -34.66 28.71
C ILE A 72 -27.23 -35.50 28.00
N PRO A 73 -27.58 -36.60 27.31
CA PRO A 73 -26.61 -37.44 26.61
C PRO A 73 -26.12 -36.84 25.28
N TYR A 74 -24.80 -36.58 25.13
CA TYR A 74 -24.18 -36.09 23.90
C TYR A 74 -23.45 -37.20 23.12
N VAL A 75 -23.52 -37.14 21.79
CA VAL A 75 -22.83 -38.03 20.86
C VAL A 75 -21.35 -37.65 20.78
N ALA A 76 -20.45 -38.59 21.11
CA ALA A 76 -19.02 -38.41 20.89
C ALA A 76 -18.60 -38.57 19.40
N GLY A 77 -19.46 -39.20 18.59
CA GLY A 77 -19.35 -39.28 17.13
C GLY A 77 -20.42 -40.20 16.50
N ILE A 78 -20.77 -39.95 15.23
CA ILE A 78 -21.48 -40.89 14.33
C ILE A 78 -20.52 -41.26 13.19
N GLY A 79 -20.63 -42.50 12.70
CA GLY A 79 -19.74 -43.08 11.68
C GLY A 79 -19.95 -42.56 10.26
N ALA A 80 -19.00 -42.89 9.39
CA ALA A 80 -18.93 -42.44 8.00
C ALA A 80 -19.71 -43.35 7.03
N GLY A 81 -20.34 -42.71 6.04
CA GLY A 81 -20.78 -43.38 4.81
C GLY A 81 -19.71 -43.32 3.72
N ILE A 82 -19.77 -44.26 2.77
CA ILE A 82 -18.91 -44.31 1.58
C ILE A 82 -19.78 -44.04 0.34
N GLU A 83 -19.36 -43.10 -0.50
CA GLU A 83 -19.90 -42.91 -1.85
C GLU A 83 -18.81 -43.29 -2.87
N ASP A 84 -19.17 -44.08 -3.88
CA ASP A 84 -18.23 -44.50 -4.93
C ASP A 84 -18.28 -43.52 -6.11
N ALA A 85 -17.13 -42.92 -6.43
CA ALA A 85 -16.99 -41.91 -7.48
C ALA A 85 -15.86 -42.30 -8.42
N ASP A 86 -16.20 -42.59 -9.68
CA ASP A 86 -15.27 -43.09 -10.72
C ASP A 86 -14.39 -44.28 -10.26
N GLY A 87 -14.95 -45.15 -9.41
CA GLY A 87 -14.27 -46.33 -8.86
C GLY A 87 -13.27 -46.02 -7.74
N GLN A 88 -13.28 -44.81 -7.18
CA GLN A 88 -12.54 -44.46 -5.98
C GLN A 88 -13.51 -44.03 -4.86
N PRO A 89 -13.66 -44.86 -3.79
CA PRO A 89 -14.59 -44.56 -2.71
C PRO A 89 -14.15 -43.35 -1.87
N LEU A 90 -15.01 -42.33 -1.81
CA LEU A 90 -14.88 -41.17 -0.93
C LEU A 90 -15.71 -41.38 0.34
N SER A 91 -15.14 -41.00 1.49
CA SER A 91 -15.76 -41.21 2.81
C SER A 91 -15.90 -39.88 3.56
N ASN A 92 -17.10 -39.59 4.06
CA ASN A 92 -17.44 -38.32 4.71
C ASN A 92 -17.81 -38.51 6.19
N ILE A 93 -17.44 -37.56 7.05
CA ILE A 93 -17.81 -37.51 8.48
C ILE A 93 -18.52 -36.19 8.76
N LEU A 94 -19.69 -36.25 9.39
CA LEU A 94 -20.47 -35.09 9.83
C LEU A 94 -20.63 -35.11 11.35
N LEU A 95 -20.41 -33.97 12.01
CA LEU A 95 -20.43 -33.83 13.47
C LEU A 95 -21.27 -32.63 13.90
N GLN A 96 -22.17 -32.85 14.86
CA GLN A 96 -22.98 -31.81 15.50
C GLN A 96 -22.77 -31.87 17.01
N ALA A 97 -21.93 -30.98 17.54
CA ALA A 97 -21.54 -30.95 18.95
C ALA A 97 -21.11 -29.53 19.40
N ASP A 98 -21.33 -29.20 20.68
CA ASP A 98 -21.00 -27.88 21.26
C ASP A 98 -19.49 -27.56 21.27
N ARG A 99 -18.67 -28.61 21.20
CA ARG A 99 -17.20 -28.54 21.24
C ARG A 99 -16.60 -29.75 20.54
N ILE A 100 -15.84 -29.51 19.48
CA ILE A 100 -15.02 -30.53 18.82
C ILE A 100 -13.56 -30.24 19.22
N ALA A 101 -12.96 -31.16 19.97
CA ALA A 101 -11.59 -31.04 20.45
C ALA A 101 -10.84 -32.36 20.21
N MET A 102 -9.72 -32.30 19.51
CA MET A 102 -8.89 -33.46 19.22
C MET A 102 -7.92 -33.70 20.39
N ILE A 103 -8.36 -34.47 21.40
CA ILE A 103 -7.65 -34.72 22.66
C ILE A 103 -6.86 -36.03 22.62
N ASN A 104 -5.68 -36.06 23.25
CA ASN A 104 -4.89 -37.28 23.45
C ASN A 104 -4.85 -37.65 24.96
N PRO A 105 -5.43 -38.79 25.40
CA PRO A 105 -5.69 -39.06 26.81
C PRO A 105 -4.60 -39.80 27.60
N GLU A 106 -3.60 -40.44 26.96
CA GLU A 106 -2.75 -41.45 27.62
C GLU A 106 -1.99 -40.94 28.87
N ASN A 107 -1.54 -39.68 28.83
CA ASN A 107 -0.69 -39.10 29.89
C ASN A 107 -1.48 -38.43 31.03
N GLY A 108 -2.81 -38.62 31.10
CA GLY A 108 -3.69 -37.86 32.01
C GLY A 108 -3.78 -36.35 31.71
N ASN A 109 -3.12 -35.90 30.64
CA ASN A 109 -3.15 -34.52 30.16
C ASN A 109 -4.39 -34.30 29.28
N THR A 110 -5.01 -33.13 29.38
CA THR A 110 -6.36 -32.84 28.85
C THR A 110 -6.35 -31.85 27.68
N THR A 111 -5.17 -31.53 27.14
CA THR A 111 -4.97 -30.41 26.21
C THR A 111 -5.02 -30.85 24.73
N PRO A 112 -5.75 -30.18 23.82
CA PRO A 112 -6.07 -30.73 22.49
C PRO A 112 -5.22 -30.15 21.34
N LEU A 113 -5.07 -30.90 20.23
CA LEU A 113 -4.33 -30.47 19.02
C LEU A 113 -4.96 -29.28 18.32
N PHE A 114 -6.28 -29.33 18.13
CA PHE A 114 -7.10 -28.18 17.81
C PHE A 114 -8.39 -28.22 18.63
N VAL A 115 -8.98 -27.04 18.82
CA VAL A 115 -10.27 -26.86 19.47
C VAL A 115 -11.14 -26.00 18.59
N ALA A 116 -12.24 -26.56 18.09
CA ALA A 116 -13.38 -25.80 17.60
C ALA A 116 -14.41 -25.70 18.74
N GLN A 117 -14.59 -24.50 19.26
CA GLN A 117 -15.49 -24.23 20.39
C GLN A 117 -16.13 -22.85 20.21
N GLY A 118 -17.46 -22.82 20.11
CA GLY A 118 -18.16 -21.63 19.61
C GLY A 118 -17.65 -21.24 18.21
N ASN A 119 -17.40 -19.95 18.00
CA ASN A 119 -16.98 -19.42 16.70
C ASN A 119 -15.45 -19.28 16.54
N GLN A 120 -14.64 -19.97 17.37
CA GLN A 120 -13.18 -19.91 17.31
C GLN A 120 -12.54 -21.28 17.09
N LEU A 121 -11.50 -21.28 16.26
CA LEU A 121 -10.64 -22.44 15.97
C LEU A 121 -9.23 -22.13 16.50
N PHE A 122 -8.83 -22.85 17.54
CA PHE A 122 -7.50 -22.73 18.15
C PHE A 122 -6.56 -23.78 17.54
N MET A 123 -5.39 -23.35 17.07
CA MET A 123 -4.35 -24.16 16.43
C MET A 123 -2.98 -23.63 16.88
N ASN A 124 -1.99 -24.51 17.05
CA ASN A 124 -0.64 -24.12 17.45
C ASN A 124 0.21 -23.68 16.25
N ASP A 125 0.23 -24.49 15.18
CA ASP A 125 0.99 -24.25 13.95
C ASP A 125 0.09 -24.47 12.72
N VAL A 126 0.34 -23.75 11.61
CA VAL A 126 -0.48 -23.86 10.39
C VAL A 126 0.30 -23.56 9.11
N PHE A 127 -0.06 -24.21 8.00
CA PHE A 127 0.52 -24.00 6.66
C PHE A 127 -0.61 -23.90 5.62
N LEU A 128 -0.56 -22.91 4.73
CA LEU A 128 -1.68 -22.52 3.86
C LEU A 128 -1.25 -22.15 2.45
N LYS A 129 -2.04 -22.54 1.43
CA LYS A 129 -1.82 -22.15 0.01
C LYS A 129 -2.37 -20.76 -0.33
N ARG A 130 -3.44 -20.33 0.35
CA ARG A 130 -4.06 -18.99 0.32
C ARG A 130 -4.74 -18.75 1.66
N LEU A 131 -4.85 -17.48 2.07
CA LEU A 131 -5.67 -17.05 3.20
C LEU A 131 -6.67 -16.00 2.70
N PHE A 132 -7.93 -16.13 3.10
CA PHE A 132 -8.99 -15.14 2.87
C PHE A 132 -9.50 -14.72 4.25
N ALA A 133 -9.33 -13.43 4.60
CA ALA A 133 -9.63 -12.91 5.93
C ALA A 133 -10.08 -11.44 5.85
N VAL A 134 -10.98 -11.04 6.76
CA VAL A 134 -11.48 -9.65 6.87
C VAL A 134 -10.45 -8.72 7.53
N SER A 135 -9.58 -9.27 8.37
CA SER A 135 -8.45 -8.57 9.00
C SER A 135 -7.36 -9.58 9.37
N ILE A 136 -6.12 -9.11 9.49
CA ILE A 136 -4.96 -9.90 9.93
C ILE A 136 -4.16 -9.04 10.90
N THR A 137 -3.98 -9.49 12.14
CA THR A 137 -3.25 -8.74 13.18
C THR A 137 -2.27 -9.67 13.89
N SER A 138 -1.00 -9.25 14.03
CA SER A 138 -0.02 -10.02 14.80
C SER A 138 -0.26 -9.90 16.30
N SER A 139 0.10 -10.94 17.06
CA SER A 139 -0.22 -11.08 18.50
C SER A 139 0.55 -10.16 19.45
N GLY A 140 1.48 -9.35 18.94
CA GLY A 140 2.23 -8.37 19.74
C GLY A 140 1.37 -7.17 20.14
N ASN A 141 1.70 -6.54 21.27
CA ASN A 141 1.04 -5.31 21.72
C ASN A 141 2.07 -4.17 21.91
N PRO A 142 2.04 -3.10 21.08
CA PRO A 142 1.21 -2.94 19.88
C PRO A 142 1.66 -3.88 18.73
N PRO A 143 0.77 -4.21 17.77
CA PRO A 143 1.11 -5.11 16.67
C PRO A 143 2.29 -4.63 15.82
N THR A 144 3.13 -5.58 15.39
CA THR A 144 4.24 -5.35 14.45
C THR A 144 3.78 -5.29 13.00
N PHE A 145 2.70 -6.01 12.70
CA PHE A 145 1.97 -6.04 11.44
C PHE A 145 0.47 -6.04 11.73
N SER A 146 -0.28 -5.20 11.02
CA SER A 146 -1.74 -5.32 10.96
C SER A 146 -2.31 -4.87 9.63
N LEU A 147 -3.36 -5.55 9.19
CA LEU A 147 -4.28 -5.16 8.12
C LEU A 147 -5.68 -5.14 8.73
N THR A 148 -6.26 -3.95 8.81
CA THR A 148 -7.59 -3.72 9.42
C THR A 148 -8.72 -3.80 8.38
N PRO A 149 -9.99 -3.97 8.79
CA PRO A 149 -11.13 -4.03 7.86
C PRO A 149 -11.30 -2.76 7.02
N GLU A 150 -10.94 -1.59 7.55
CA GLU A 150 -10.92 -0.31 6.83
C GLU A 150 -9.72 -0.15 5.86
N GLY A 151 -8.94 -1.21 5.64
CA GLY A 151 -7.85 -1.26 4.67
C GLY A 151 -6.53 -0.62 5.14
N ARG A 152 -6.44 -0.18 6.40
CA ARG A 152 -5.19 0.36 6.95
C ARG A 152 -4.19 -0.77 7.17
N LEU A 153 -3.16 -0.78 6.35
CA LEU A 153 -1.93 -1.56 6.56
C LEU A 153 -1.00 -0.80 7.51
N THR A 154 -0.43 -1.51 8.48
CA THR A 154 0.65 -1.01 9.35
C THR A 154 1.79 -2.03 9.38
N ALA A 155 3.00 -1.61 9.04
CA ALA A 155 4.23 -2.41 9.10
C ALA A 155 5.39 -1.54 9.61
N ARG A 156 6.24 -2.09 10.49
CA ARG A 156 7.30 -1.32 11.18
C ARG A 156 8.69 -1.39 10.55
N ASN A 157 8.94 -2.35 9.66
CA ASN A 157 10.21 -2.54 8.97
C ASN A 157 9.92 -3.22 7.63
N ALA A 158 9.60 -2.43 6.60
CA ALA A 158 9.20 -2.92 5.28
C ALA A 158 10.27 -2.57 4.24
N ASP A 159 10.53 -3.52 3.34
CA ASP A 159 11.36 -3.35 2.15
C ASP A 159 10.45 -3.51 0.92
N ILE A 160 10.58 -2.62 -0.06
CA ILE A 160 9.71 -2.53 -1.24
C ILE A 160 10.56 -2.16 -2.45
N SER A 161 10.93 -3.17 -3.24
CA SER A 161 11.69 -3.03 -4.49
C SER A 161 10.82 -2.68 -5.71
N GLY A 162 9.50 -2.54 -5.53
CA GLY A 162 8.53 -2.21 -6.57
C GLY A 162 8.06 -0.74 -6.55
N HIS A 163 7.24 -0.36 -7.52
CA HIS A 163 6.65 0.98 -7.57
C HIS A 163 5.60 1.20 -6.47
N ILE A 164 5.66 2.34 -5.80
CA ILE A 164 4.66 2.81 -4.82
C ILE A 164 3.93 4.01 -5.42
N SER A 165 2.60 3.94 -5.48
CA SER A 165 1.73 5.06 -5.82
C SER A 165 0.89 5.44 -4.59
N ALA A 166 0.86 6.72 -4.24
CA ALA A 166 0.18 7.23 -3.05
C ALA A 166 -0.38 8.63 -3.31
N ASN A 167 -1.65 8.85 -2.95
CA ASN A 167 -2.34 10.14 -3.14
C ASN A 167 -1.95 11.18 -2.07
N SER A 168 -1.42 10.75 -0.92
CA SER A 168 -0.91 11.61 0.15
C SER A 168 -0.01 10.79 1.10
N GLY A 169 0.80 11.47 1.91
CA GLY A 169 1.64 10.86 2.92
C GLY A 169 2.60 11.85 3.57
N THR A 170 3.29 11.42 4.64
CA THR A 170 4.33 12.19 5.32
C THR A 170 5.57 11.32 5.49
N LEU A 171 6.72 11.82 5.05
CA LEU A 171 8.00 11.14 5.10
C LEU A 171 8.96 11.88 6.03
N ASN A 172 9.69 11.15 6.87
CA ASN A 172 10.67 11.69 7.81
C ASN A 172 12.01 10.99 7.57
N ASN A 173 13.11 11.76 7.61
CA ASN A 173 14.49 11.26 7.42
C ASN A 173 14.71 10.40 6.15
N VAL A 174 14.05 10.77 5.05
CA VAL A 174 14.21 10.08 3.75
C VAL A 174 15.39 10.64 2.97
N VAL A 175 16.19 9.73 2.41
CA VAL A 175 17.22 10.02 1.40
C VAL A 175 16.67 9.60 0.03
N ILE A 176 16.75 10.50 -0.96
CA ILE A 176 16.51 10.16 -2.37
C ILE A 176 17.90 10.03 -3.00
N ALA A 177 18.27 8.81 -3.41
CA ALA A 177 19.63 8.50 -3.86
C ALA A 177 19.95 8.98 -5.28
N GLU A 178 18.91 9.29 -6.08
CA GLU A 178 19.00 9.73 -7.47
C GLU A 178 18.09 10.94 -7.74
N ASN A 179 17.72 11.18 -9.01
CA ASN A 179 16.97 12.36 -9.42
C ASN A 179 15.55 12.42 -8.84
N CYS A 180 15.17 13.55 -8.26
CA CYS A 180 13.81 13.84 -7.83
C CYS A 180 13.15 14.91 -8.73
N THR A 181 12.21 14.51 -9.59
CA THR A 181 11.44 15.45 -10.40
C THR A 181 10.22 15.94 -9.62
N ILE A 182 10.37 17.05 -8.89
CA ILE A 182 9.28 17.67 -8.15
C ILE A 182 8.44 18.53 -9.11
N ASN A 183 7.41 17.95 -9.70
CA ASN A 183 6.41 18.69 -10.51
C ASN A 183 5.51 19.62 -9.66
N GLY A 184 5.51 19.43 -8.34
CA GLY A 184 4.78 20.26 -7.37
C GLY A 184 5.69 21.27 -6.65
N THR A 185 5.48 21.45 -5.34
CA THR A 185 6.21 22.44 -4.54
C THR A 185 7.08 21.78 -3.48
N LEU A 186 8.37 22.15 -3.43
CA LEU A 186 9.27 21.81 -2.33
C LEU A 186 9.22 22.92 -1.25
N LYS A 187 8.80 22.59 -0.03
CA LYS A 187 8.98 23.45 1.16
C LYS A 187 10.03 22.82 2.08
N ALA A 188 11.09 23.56 2.35
CA ALA A 188 12.06 23.25 3.41
C ALA A 188 12.55 24.55 4.07
N GLU A 189 12.84 24.52 5.36
CA GLU A 189 13.23 25.72 6.13
C GLU A 189 14.72 26.03 6.00
N ASN A 190 15.54 25.00 5.78
CA ASN A 190 16.96 25.13 5.45
C ASN A 190 17.21 24.51 4.08
N ILE A 191 17.06 25.32 3.02
CA ILE A 191 17.48 24.94 1.67
C ILE A 191 18.97 25.28 1.56
N ILE A 192 19.82 24.26 1.70
CA ILE A 192 21.27 24.36 1.62
C ILE A 192 21.68 24.03 0.18
N GLY A 193 22.07 25.06 -0.58
CA GLY A 193 22.19 24.98 -2.03
C GLY A 193 20.93 25.48 -2.77
N ASP A 194 21.10 25.94 -4.00
CA ASP A 194 20.12 26.02 -5.09
C ASP A 194 19.19 27.30 -5.06
N LEU A 195 18.93 28.21 -6.04
CA LEU A 195 19.28 28.34 -7.45
C LEU A 195 19.66 29.79 -7.88
N VAL A 196 18.95 30.59 -8.70
CA VAL A 196 19.38 31.99 -9.08
C VAL A 196 18.34 32.74 -9.94
N LYS A 197 18.60 33.99 -10.36
CA LYS A 197 17.85 34.68 -11.44
C LYS A 197 18.77 35.31 -12.51
N CYS A 198 18.41 35.19 -13.79
CA CYS A 198 19.13 35.78 -14.94
C CYS A 198 18.18 36.59 -15.85
N ALA A 199 18.70 37.63 -16.50
CA ALA A 199 17.98 38.45 -17.49
C ALA A 199 18.91 38.88 -18.63
N GLY A 200 18.38 39.14 -19.82
CA GLY A 200 19.17 39.62 -20.96
C GLY A 200 18.34 40.35 -22.03
N VAL A 201 18.89 41.42 -22.63
CA VAL A 201 18.22 42.25 -23.64
C VAL A 201 19.21 42.94 -24.58
N ALA A 202 18.90 42.99 -25.88
CA ALA A 202 19.67 43.78 -26.84
C ALA A 202 19.42 45.28 -26.67
N PHE A 203 20.44 46.13 -26.84
CA PHE A 203 20.27 47.58 -26.88
C PHE A 203 19.56 48.04 -28.16
N PRO A 204 18.91 49.21 -28.17
CA PRO A 204 18.32 49.76 -29.39
C PRO A 204 19.42 50.17 -30.38
N VAL A 205 19.19 49.82 -31.65
CA VAL A 205 20.00 50.27 -32.79
C VAL A 205 19.06 50.97 -33.76
N ASP A 206 19.41 52.17 -34.21
CA ASP A 206 18.60 52.95 -35.16
C ASP A 206 18.79 52.49 -36.61
N GLY A 207 17.96 53.03 -37.51
CA GLY A 207 18.01 52.73 -38.95
C GLY A 207 19.29 53.18 -39.67
N SER A 208 20.25 53.79 -38.96
CA SER A 208 21.59 54.14 -39.45
C SER A 208 22.68 53.19 -38.94
N TYR A 209 22.32 52.09 -38.28
CA TYR A 209 23.23 51.15 -37.60
C TYR A 209 24.04 51.79 -36.45
N LEU A 210 23.42 52.74 -35.74
CA LEU A 210 23.98 53.39 -34.56
C LEU A 210 23.26 52.92 -33.29
N ALA A 211 24.02 52.61 -32.24
CA ALA A 211 23.49 52.18 -30.95
C ALA A 211 23.06 53.43 -30.17
N ASN A 212 21.75 53.63 -30.05
CA ASN A 212 21.15 54.88 -29.59
C ASN A 212 19.88 54.58 -28.76
N GLY A 213 19.97 54.76 -27.44
CA GLY A 213 18.84 54.65 -26.52
C GLY A 213 19.22 54.07 -25.15
N THR A 214 18.23 53.91 -24.29
CA THR A 214 18.44 53.45 -22.90
C THR A 214 17.84 52.07 -22.65
N ARG A 215 18.54 51.25 -21.87
CA ARG A 215 18.02 50.05 -21.21
C ARG A 215 18.10 50.28 -19.70
N THR A 216 17.01 50.05 -18.98
CA THR A 216 16.96 50.20 -17.53
C THR A 216 16.67 48.85 -16.88
N LEU A 217 17.55 48.44 -15.98
CA LEU A 217 17.37 47.29 -15.11
C LEU A 217 17.04 47.83 -13.71
N THR A 218 15.85 47.56 -13.19
CA THR A 218 15.56 47.77 -11.77
C THR A 218 15.52 46.43 -11.07
N VAL A 219 16.38 46.26 -10.07
CA VAL A 219 16.30 45.17 -9.10
C VAL A 219 15.64 45.73 -7.84
N TYR A 220 14.55 45.09 -7.43
CA TYR A 220 13.73 45.50 -6.30
C TYR A 220 14.26 44.91 -5.00
N ASP A 221 13.96 45.55 -3.87
CA ASP A 221 14.41 45.11 -2.55
C ASP A 221 13.38 44.22 -1.87
N ASP A 222 13.35 42.95 -2.29
CA ASP A 222 12.19 42.05 -2.16
C ASP A 222 12.50 40.72 -1.41
N HIS A 223 13.68 40.56 -0.80
CA HIS A 223 14.04 39.35 -0.04
C HIS A 223 14.66 39.71 1.32
N SER A 224 14.36 38.91 2.36
CA SER A 224 14.86 39.04 3.73
C SER A 224 16.32 38.59 3.92
N PHE A 225 17.10 38.62 2.85
CA PHE A 225 18.51 38.27 2.82
C PHE A 225 19.22 39.17 1.82
N ASP A 226 20.47 39.54 2.13
CA ASP A 226 21.33 40.28 1.21
C ASP A 226 21.40 39.58 -0.15
N ARG A 227 21.47 40.38 -1.23
CA ARG A 227 21.59 39.96 -2.62
C ARG A 227 22.73 40.71 -3.31
N GLN A 228 23.11 40.21 -4.48
CA GLN A 228 24.10 40.84 -5.36
C GLN A 228 23.56 40.87 -6.79
N ILE A 229 23.82 41.99 -7.47
CA ILE A 229 23.48 42.22 -8.88
C ILE A 229 24.78 42.17 -9.67
N ILE A 230 24.94 41.13 -10.48
CA ILE A 230 26.11 40.92 -11.32
C ILE A 230 25.74 41.34 -12.74
N ILE A 231 26.52 42.24 -13.34
CA ILE A 231 26.40 42.66 -14.73
C ILE A 231 27.60 42.07 -15.50
N PRO A 232 27.40 41.00 -16.32
CA PRO A 232 28.42 40.48 -17.22
C PRO A 232 28.91 41.54 -18.23
N PRO A 233 30.08 41.35 -18.86
CA PRO A 233 30.70 42.35 -19.73
C PRO A 233 29.81 42.86 -20.88
N ILE A 234 29.41 44.12 -20.77
CA ILE A 234 28.82 44.91 -21.85
C ILE A 234 29.97 45.53 -22.64
N ILE A 235 30.20 45.02 -23.86
CA ILE A 235 31.26 45.47 -24.76
C ILE A 235 30.63 46.40 -25.80
N TYR A 236 31.17 47.59 -25.99
CA TYR A 236 30.66 48.58 -26.94
C TYR A 236 31.79 49.22 -27.75
N VAL A 237 31.57 49.44 -29.05
CA VAL A 237 32.59 49.98 -29.95
C VAL A 237 31.99 50.90 -31.02
N GLY A 238 32.73 51.95 -31.39
CA GLY A 238 32.43 52.82 -32.52
C GLY A 238 32.94 52.26 -33.84
N SER A 239 33.34 53.15 -34.76
CA SER A 239 34.22 52.80 -35.89
C SER A 239 35.02 54.02 -36.38
N LYS A 240 36.26 53.82 -36.84
CA LYS A 240 37.03 54.82 -37.60
C LYS A 240 36.98 54.50 -39.10
N GLN A 241 37.03 55.53 -39.93
CA GLN A 241 37.03 55.46 -41.38
C GLN A 241 38.20 56.28 -41.94
N GLU A 242 38.83 55.78 -43.01
CA GLU A 242 39.87 56.53 -43.71
C GLU A 242 39.27 57.70 -44.50
N SER A 243 40.00 58.81 -44.53
CA SER A 243 39.54 60.07 -45.14
C SER A 243 40.50 60.55 -46.22
N ARG A 244 39.95 60.94 -47.36
CA ARG A 244 40.72 61.46 -48.50
C ARG A 244 40.98 62.96 -48.45
N THR A 245 40.52 63.64 -47.39
CA THR A 245 40.52 65.12 -47.27
C THR A 245 41.16 65.60 -45.95
N SER A 246 42.17 64.88 -45.44
CA SER A 246 43.01 65.21 -44.28
C SER A 246 42.33 65.22 -42.89
N ASN A 247 41.02 65.42 -42.80
CA ASN A 247 40.28 65.29 -41.54
C ASN A 247 39.93 63.83 -41.27
N ASP A 248 40.40 63.26 -40.16
CA ASP A 248 39.97 61.94 -39.66
C ASP A 248 38.44 61.84 -39.58
N ILE A 249 37.86 60.69 -39.94
CA ILE A 249 36.40 60.46 -39.94
C ILE A 249 36.07 59.28 -39.02
N TRP A 250 35.13 59.45 -38.08
CA TRP A 250 34.77 58.39 -37.14
C TRP A 250 33.35 58.48 -36.56
N THR A 251 32.83 57.34 -36.13
CA THR A 251 31.66 57.18 -35.27
C THR A 251 32.14 56.85 -33.86
N GLU A 252 31.73 57.66 -32.89
CA GLU A 252 31.92 57.44 -31.46
C GLU A 252 30.76 56.62 -30.90
N CYS A 253 31.04 55.75 -29.94
CA CYS A 253 30.04 55.01 -29.16
C CYS A 253 30.28 55.27 -27.67
N PHE A 254 29.26 55.70 -26.95
CA PHE A 254 29.31 56.03 -25.52
C PHE A 254 28.42 55.07 -24.74
N LEU A 255 28.90 54.61 -23.58
CA LEU A 255 28.07 53.90 -22.60
C LEU A 255 28.08 54.67 -21.28
N HIS A 256 26.89 54.82 -20.71
CA HIS A 256 26.62 55.49 -19.46
C HIS A 256 25.80 54.55 -18.57
N VAL A 257 26.24 54.34 -17.33
CA VAL A 257 25.49 53.56 -16.33
C VAL A 257 25.23 54.44 -15.11
N ASP A 258 23.96 54.71 -14.86
CA ASP A 258 23.46 55.50 -13.74
C ASP A 258 22.76 54.59 -12.73
N GLN A 259 23.27 54.51 -11.50
CA GLN A 259 22.63 53.82 -10.36
C GLN A 259 21.79 54.82 -9.57
N ASN A 260 20.47 54.60 -9.51
CA ASN A 260 19.52 55.49 -8.82
C ASN A 260 19.67 56.97 -9.22
N GLY A 261 19.91 57.23 -10.51
CA GLY A 261 20.13 58.57 -11.07
C GLY A 261 21.55 59.14 -10.86
N ARG A 262 22.43 58.45 -10.12
CA ARG A 262 23.84 58.81 -9.95
C ARG A 262 24.71 58.02 -10.93
N ARG A 263 25.52 58.72 -11.73
CA ARG A 263 26.52 58.12 -12.63
C ARG A 263 27.51 57.26 -11.84
N ILE A 264 27.57 55.96 -12.17
CA ILE A 264 28.58 55.01 -11.66
C ILE A 264 29.62 54.63 -12.71
N TYR A 265 29.28 54.72 -14.00
CA TYR A 265 30.23 54.50 -15.10
C TYR A 265 29.92 55.40 -16.30
N SER A 266 30.95 55.95 -16.93
CA SER A 266 30.86 56.72 -18.16
C SER A 266 32.08 56.45 -19.02
N GLY A 267 31.91 55.97 -20.25
CA GLY A 267 33.00 55.71 -21.18
C GLY A 267 32.66 56.00 -22.64
N ARG A 268 33.71 56.12 -23.46
CA ARG A 268 33.68 56.45 -24.89
C ARG A 268 34.62 55.51 -25.63
N SER A 269 34.16 54.96 -26.75
CA SER A 269 34.92 54.12 -27.68
C SER A 269 34.85 54.68 -29.10
N VAL A 270 35.87 54.39 -29.90
CA VAL A 270 35.93 54.70 -31.34
C VAL A 270 36.48 53.50 -32.13
N THR A 271 37.68 53.04 -31.82
CA THR A 271 38.31 51.85 -32.45
C THR A 271 38.52 50.72 -31.44
N GLU A 272 38.97 51.05 -30.23
CA GLU A 272 39.17 50.11 -29.13
C GLU A 272 37.85 49.89 -28.37
N PRO A 273 37.39 48.64 -28.16
CA PRO A 273 36.13 48.38 -27.47
C PRO A 273 36.16 48.86 -26.00
N GLY A 274 35.17 49.67 -25.63
CA GLY A 274 34.88 49.97 -24.23
C GLY A 274 34.16 48.79 -23.57
N ILE A 275 34.38 48.59 -22.28
CA ILE A 275 33.77 47.51 -21.49
C ILE A 275 33.20 48.07 -20.19
N PHE A 276 31.98 47.65 -19.83
CA PHE A 276 31.43 47.77 -18.48
C PHE A 276 31.06 46.39 -17.94
N SER A 277 31.42 46.13 -16.69
CA SER A 277 30.88 45.04 -15.87
C SER A 277 30.84 45.52 -14.42
N GLY A 278 30.12 44.82 -13.55
CA GLY A 278 30.07 45.18 -12.14
C GLY A 278 29.38 44.14 -11.27
N ILE A 279 29.72 44.15 -9.98
CA ILE A 279 28.94 43.50 -8.93
C ILE A 279 28.47 44.62 -8.01
N ILE A 280 27.16 44.68 -7.78
CA ILE A 280 26.53 45.70 -6.94
C ILE A 280 25.84 44.99 -5.78
N ASP A 281 26.34 45.28 -4.59
CA ASP A 281 25.79 44.79 -3.33
C ASP A 281 24.40 45.39 -3.09
N MET A 282 23.46 44.51 -2.71
CA MET A 282 22.08 44.86 -2.39
C MET A 282 21.74 44.28 -1.00
N PRO A 283 22.16 44.95 0.09
CA PRO A 283 21.84 44.49 1.44
C PRO A 283 20.34 44.57 1.69
N ALA A 284 19.79 43.62 2.45
CA ALA A 284 18.34 43.56 2.68
C ALA A 284 17.86 44.78 3.48
N GLY A 285 16.92 45.54 2.91
CA GLY A 285 16.43 46.81 3.49
C GLY A 285 17.23 48.04 3.05
N GLY A 286 18.22 47.89 2.17
CA GLY A 286 18.98 49.00 1.58
C GLY A 286 18.21 49.82 0.54
N GLY A 287 17.08 49.31 0.04
CA GLY A 287 16.26 49.97 -0.97
C GLY A 287 16.58 49.55 -2.41
N HIS A 288 15.73 49.96 -3.35
CA HIS A 288 15.77 49.47 -4.72
C HIS A 288 16.98 50.00 -5.51
N ILE A 289 17.44 49.22 -6.48
CA ILE A 289 18.60 49.56 -7.33
C ILE A 289 18.17 49.59 -8.79
N THR A 290 18.03 50.80 -9.33
CA THR A 290 17.77 51.09 -10.75
C THR A 290 19.07 51.43 -11.45
N LEU A 291 19.41 50.66 -12.48
CA LEU A 291 20.60 50.82 -13.32
C LEU A 291 20.17 51.18 -14.74
N SER A 292 20.35 52.45 -15.11
CA SER A 292 20.05 52.95 -16.45
C SER A 292 21.30 52.94 -17.32
N PHE A 293 21.35 52.01 -18.26
CA PHE A 293 22.37 51.84 -19.28
C PHE A 293 21.97 52.64 -20.53
N THR A 294 22.47 53.86 -20.67
CA THR A 294 22.26 54.68 -21.88
C THR A 294 23.44 54.46 -22.82
N VAL A 295 23.15 53.95 -24.02
CA VAL A 295 24.10 53.93 -25.14
C VAL A 295 23.75 55.07 -26.09
N SER A 296 24.76 55.81 -26.55
CA SER A 296 24.57 56.83 -27.57
C SER A 296 25.76 56.86 -28.51
N SER A 297 25.50 57.17 -29.78
CA SER A 297 26.50 57.08 -30.84
C SER A 297 26.51 58.33 -31.71
N ARG A 298 27.69 58.90 -31.93
CA ARG A 298 27.87 60.20 -32.61
C ARG A 298 28.84 60.07 -33.78
N ARG A 299 28.34 60.36 -34.97
CA ARG A 299 29.16 60.55 -36.18
C ARG A 299 29.88 61.90 -36.11
N GLN A 300 31.18 61.90 -36.37
CA GLN A 300 32.03 63.08 -36.49
C GLN A 300 32.51 63.21 -37.95
N ASN A 301 32.76 64.44 -38.41
CA ASN A 301 33.30 64.74 -39.75
C ASN A 301 32.56 64.02 -40.91
N ASN A 302 31.23 64.00 -40.86
CA ASN A 302 30.34 63.33 -41.83
C ASN A 302 30.60 61.81 -41.99
N SER A 303 31.05 61.13 -40.92
CA SER A 303 31.15 59.67 -40.90
C SER A 303 29.82 59.00 -41.23
N TRP A 304 29.90 57.91 -42.00
CA TRP A 304 28.82 56.96 -42.27
C TRP A 304 29.04 55.63 -41.52
N GLY A 305 29.94 55.64 -40.53
CA GLY A 305 30.28 54.47 -39.72
C GLY A 305 29.13 53.98 -38.85
N SER A 306 29.23 52.74 -38.42
CA SER A 306 28.32 52.10 -37.46
C SER A 306 28.94 52.01 -36.07
N SER A 307 28.15 51.55 -35.10
CA SER A 307 28.59 51.24 -33.74
C SER A 307 27.97 49.92 -33.30
N ARG A 308 28.64 49.18 -32.42
CA ARG A 308 28.13 47.90 -31.90
C ARG A 308 28.14 47.91 -30.37
N ILE A 309 27.22 47.16 -29.78
CA ILE A 309 27.17 46.90 -28.33
C ILE A 309 26.63 45.48 -28.11
N SER A 310 27.19 44.74 -27.16
CA SER A 310 26.67 43.42 -26.77
C SER A 310 25.34 43.55 -26.02
N ASN A 311 24.58 42.46 -25.94
CA ASN A 311 23.35 42.44 -25.15
C ASN A 311 23.68 42.75 -23.68
N LEU A 312 22.90 43.63 -23.05
CA LEU A 312 22.86 43.75 -21.59
C LEU A 312 22.46 42.39 -21.03
N GLN A 313 23.26 41.85 -20.11
CA GLN A 313 22.88 40.73 -19.26
C GLN A 313 22.93 41.19 -17.80
N ALA A 314 22.15 40.52 -16.95
CA ALA A 314 22.18 40.73 -15.51
C ALA A 314 21.83 39.44 -14.78
N ILE A 315 22.53 39.16 -13.69
CA ILE A 315 22.33 37.98 -12.84
C ILE A 315 22.11 38.48 -11.42
N VAL A 316 20.98 38.14 -10.80
CA VAL A 316 20.67 38.49 -9.41
C VAL A 316 20.78 37.23 -8.56
N VAL A 317 21.68 37.28 -7.59
CA VAL A 317 22.01 36.16 -6.70
C VAL A 317 21.69 36.56 -5.25
N LYS A 318 21.45 35.57 -4.38
CA LYS A 318 21.52 35.80 -2.94
C LYS A 318 23.00 35.95 -2.55
N LYS A 319 23.32 36.94 -1.71
CA LYS A 319 24.70 37.29 -1.31
C LYS A 319 25.14 36.39 -0.17
N ASN A 320 24.27 36.21 0.82
CA ASN A 320 24.39 35.14 1.82
C ASN A 320 23.84 33.81 1.28
N SER A 321 24.32 33.41 0.11
CA SER A 321 24.20 32.05 -0.38
C SER A 321 25.48 31.62 -1.06
N ALA A 322 26.44 31.27 -0.22
CA ALA A 322 27.28 30.13 -0.52
C ALA A 322 26.35 28.94 -0.83
N GLY A 323 26.36 28.49 -2.09
CA GLY A 323 25.42 27.49 -2.62
C GLY A 323 24.04 28.07 -2.97
N ILE A 324 23.93 28.71 -4.14
CA ILE A 324 22.71 29.06 -4.90
C ILE A 324 23.18 29.35 -6.35
N SER A 325 22.93 28.42 -7.29
CA SER A 325 23.13 28.54 -8.75
C SER A 325 21.94 27.98 -9.59
N ILE A 326 21.45 28.71 -10.59
CA ILE A 326 20.48 28.22 -11.60
C ILE A 326 21.24 27.93 -12.89
N ARG A 327 20.67 27.04 -13.70
CA ARG A 327 20.94 26.93 -15.13
C ARG A 327 19.68 27.31 -15.90
#